data_AF-A0A957I966-F1
#
_entry.id   AF-A0A957I966-F1
#
_cell.length_a   1.000
_cell.length_b   1.000
_cell.length_c   1.000
_cell.angle_alpha   90.00
_cell.angle_beta   90.00
_cell.angle_gamma   90.00
#
_symmetry.space_group_name_H-M   'P 1'
#
loop_
_entity.id
_entity.type
_entity.pdbx_description
1 polymer ?
#
loop_
_entity_poly.entity_id
_entity_poly.type
_entity_poly.pdbx_seq_one_letter_code
_entity_poly.pdbx_strand_id
1 'polypeptide(L)'
;MLQQSFSHKLFSRVFTYHWQKAVGRGTAVSTPQAIQIAYQQFQKIYPEWVDNLFDMSFLTTEAAPLFARNTLPTATQLSIAWCNQFGRGMSAKKAADMEKVLPIAKAFLAMVQRAMKS
;
A
#
# COMPACT_ATOMS: atom_id res chain seq x y z
N MET A 1 -11.57 -24.89 13.22
CA MET A 1 -11.32 -23.59 12.53
C MET A 1 -9.93 -23.02 12.89
N LEU A 2 -8.83 -23.69 12.51
CA LEU A 2 -7.46 -23.31 12.95
C LEU A 2 -6.53 -22.81 11.83
N GLN A 3 -6.92 -22.93 10.56
CA GLN A 3 -6.04 -22.58 9.43
C GLN A 3 -5.92 -21.08 9.15
N GLN A 4 -6.96 -20.27 9.42
CA GLN A 4 -6.92 -18.83 9.09
C GLN A 4 -5.97 -18.02 9.98
N SER A 5 -5.74 -18.46 11.24
CA SER A 5 -4.90 -17.71 12.19
C SER A 5 -3.40 -17.82 11.87
N PHE A 6 -2.96 -18.90 11.23
CA PHE A 6 -1.55 -19.09 10.88
C PHE A 6 -1.14 -18.23 9.69
N SER A 7 -1.95 -18.22 8.61
CA SER A 7 -1.67 -17.41 7.43
C SER A 7 -1.64 -15.91 7.74
N HIS A 8 -2.51 -15.44 8.64
CA HIS A 8 -2.56 -14.03 9.06
C HIS A 8 -1.33 -13.61 9.89
N LYS A 9 -0.85 -14.48 10.78
CA LYS A 9 0.35 -14.24 11.60
C LYS A 9 1.63 -14.27 10.77
N LEU A 10 1.75 -15.22 9.84
CA LEU A 10 2.89 -15.28 8.91
C LEU A 10 2.91 -14.06 7.99
N PHE A 11 1.76 -13.70 7.43
CA PHE A 11 1.60 -12.50 6.59
C PHE A 11 2.03 -11.22 7.33
N SER A 12 1.57 -11.04 8.57
CA SER A 12 1.89 -9.87 9.38
C SER A 12 3.39 -9.75 9.68
N ARG A 13 4.04 -10.88 9.99
CA ARG A 13 5.48 -10.93 10.26
C ARG A 13 6.31 -10.62 9.00
N VAL A 14 5.94 -11.21 7.87
CA VAL A 14 6.63 -10.98 6.59
C VAL A 14 6.46 -9.53 6.15
N PHE A 15 5.22 -9.01 6.16
CA PHE A 15 4.95 -7.61 5.82
C PHE A 15 5.75 -6.64 6.69
N THR A 16 5.70 -6.84 8.01
CA THR A 16 6.39 -5.98 8.97
C THR A 16 7.91 -6.02 8.79
N TYR A 17 8.48 -7.20 8.54
CA TYR A 17 9.91 -7.36 8.28
C TYR A 17 10.35 -6.60 7.03
N HIS A 18 9.66 -6.79 5.90
CA HIS A 18 9.99 -6.10 4.65
C HIS A 18 9.77 -4.59 4.76
N TRP A 19 8.70 -4.18 5.44
CA TRP A 19 8.42 -2.78 5.70
C TRP A 19 9.54 -2.11 6.50
N GLN A 20 9.95 -2.70 7.62
CA GLN A 20 11.04 -2.17 8.45
C GLN A 20 12.38 -2.09 7.70
N LYS A 21 12.65 -3.06 6.82
CA LYS A 21 13.81 -3.02 5.93
C LYS A 21 13.74 -1.85 4.94
N ALA A 22 12.55 -1.53 4.43
CA ALA A 22 12.35 -0.49 3.43
C ALA A 22 12.36 0.95 4.00
N VAL A 23 11.78 1.17 5.19
CA VAL A 23 11.67 2.53 5.78
C VAL A 23 12.80 2.90 6.75
N GLY A 24 13.59 1.92 7.20
CA GLY A 24 14.61 2.09 8.23
C GLY A 24 14.07 1.93 9.66
N ARG A 25 14.90 1.42 10.57
CA ARG A 25 14.55 1.22 11.99
C ARG A 25 14.52 2.57 12.72
N GLY A 26 13.46 3.39 12.59
CA GLY A 26 13.33 4.59 13.43
C GLY A 26 12.31 5.67 13.04
N THR A 27 11.58 5.53 11.94
CA THR A 27 10.86 6.68 11.31
C THR A 27 9.38 6.41 11.01
N ALA A 28 8.59 5.93 11.98
CA ALA A 28 7.15 5.75 11.72
C ALA A 28 6.25 6.30 12.84
N VAL A 29 5.60 7.42 12.56
CA VAL A 29 4.20 7.64 12.91
C VAL A 29 3.37 6.96 11.82
N SER A 30 2.38 6.13 12.22
CA SER A 30 1.51 5.26 11.41
C SER A 30 2.11 3.87 11.14
N THR A 31 1.83 2.96 12.06
CA THR A 31 2.39 1.61 12.16
C THR A 31 2.22 0.79 10.86
N PRO A 32 3.19 -0.07 10.52
CA PRO A 32 3.04 -1.10 9.47
C PRO A 32 1.70 -1.87 9.60
N GLN A 33 1.20 -1.99 10.83
CA GLN A 33 -0.10 -2.55 11.17
C GLN A 33 -1.29 -1.79 10.56
N ALA A 34 -1.32 -0.46 10.56
CA ALA A 34 -2.41 0.31 9.96
C ALA A 34 -2.48 0.10 8.45
N ILE A 35 -1.32 0.04 7.79
CA ILE A 35 -1.22 -0.26 6.35
C ILE A 35 -1.63 -1.71 6.08
N GLN A 36 -1.25 -2.65 6.96
CA GLN A 36 -1.67 -4.04 6.85
C GLN A 36 -3.20 -4.19 6.97
N ILE A 37 -3.82 -3.54 7.96
CA ILE A 37 -5.28 -3.55 8.15
C ILE A 37 -5.97 -2.93 6.93
N ALA A 38 -5.46 -1.79 6.46
CA ALA A 38 -5.99 -1.13 5.26
C ALA A 38 -5.89 -2.03 4.03
N TYR A 39 -4.76 -2.72 3.83
CA TYR A 39 -4.58 -3.64 2.71
C TYR A 39 -5.53 -4.83 2.77
N GLN A 40 -5.79 -5.38 3.96
CA GLN A 40 -6.76 -6.47 4.11
C GLN A 40 -8.19 -6.05 3.82
N GLN A 41 -8.55 -4.80 4.14
CA GLN A 41 -9.83 -4.23 3.75
C GLN A 41 -9.87 -3.94 2.25
N PHE A 42 -8.79 -3.39 1.72
CA PHE A 42 -8.63 -3.07 0.31
C PHE A 42 -8.80 -4.31 -0.57
N GLN A 43 -8.14 -5.43 -0.23
CA GLN A 43 -8.25 -6.68 -0.98
C GLN A 43 -9.69 -7.23 -1.03
N LYS A 44 -10.51 -6.95 -0.01
CA LYS A 44 -11.91 -7.37 0.02
C LYS A 44 -12.82 -6.47 -0.83
N ILE A 45 -12.49 -5.19 -0.94
CA ILE A 45 -13.32 -4.18 -1.60
C ILE A 45 -12.92 -4.00 -3.07
N TYR A 46 -11.63 -4.17 -3.37
CA TYR A 46 -10.98 -3.91 -4.66
C TYR A 46 -10.05 -5.07 -5.08
N PRO A 47 -10.55 -6.33 -5.14
CA PRO A 47 -9.71 -7.49 -5.47
C PRO A 47 -9.02 -7.34 -6.84
N GLU A 48 -9.71 -6.76 -7.83
CA GLU A 48 -9.18 -6.55 -9.17
C GLU A 48 -7.97 -5.59 -9.20
N TRP A 49 -7.85 -4.71 -8.21
CA TRP A 49 -6.73 -3.78 -8.12
C TRP A 49 -5.51 -4.39 -7.45
N VAL A 50 -5.71 -5.38 -6.57
CA VAL A 50 -4.62 -6.20 -6.04
C VAL A 50 -3.99 -7.04 -7.14
N ASP A 51 -4.81 -7.61 -8.02
CA ASP A 51 -4.35 -8.36 -9.20
C ASP A 51 -3.67 -7.43 -10.24
N ASN A 52 -3.98 -6.13 -10.22
CA ASN A 52 -3.34 -5.08 -11.03
C ASN A 52 -2.17 -4.40 -10.30
N LEU A 53 -1.32 -5.20 -9.65
CA LEU A 53 -0.05 -4.81 -9.04
C LEU A 53 -0.14 -3.91 -7.81
N PHE A 54 -1.34 -3.60 -7.27
CA PHE A 54 -1.45 -3.02 -5.93
C PHE A 54 -1.35 -4.09 -4.86
N ASP A 55 -0.20 -4.76 -4.80
CA ASP A 55 0.02 -5.91 -3.94
C ASP A 55 0.98 -5.59 -2.77
N MET A 56 1.31 -6.61 -1.98
CA MET A 56 2.29 -6.46 -0.90
C MET A 56 3.68 -6.04 -1.40
N SER A 57 4.07 -6.49 -2.59
CA SER A 57 5.36 -6.16 -3.17
C SER A 57 5.43 -4.66 -3.41
N PHE A 58 4.41 -4.09 -4.06
CA PHE A 58 4.26 -2.64 -4.22
C PHE A 58 4.35 -1.90 -2.89
N LEU A 59 3.56 -2.33 -1.90
CA LEU A 59 3.51 -1.65 -0.60
C LEU A 59 4.86 -1.66 0.12
N THR A 60 5.61 -2.77 0.05
CA THR A 60 6.86 -2.94 0.78
C THR A 60 8.11 -2.47 0.03
N THR A 61 7.99 -2.12 -1.25
CA THR A 61 9.13 -1.69 -2.09
C THR A 61 8.97 -0.25 -2.57
N GLU A 62 7.96 0.01 -3.40
CA GLU A 62 7.75 1.32 -4.04
C GLU A 62 6.98 2.29 -3.15
N ALA A 63 5.97 1.81 -2.42
CA ALA A 63 5.17 2.69 -1.56
C ALA A 63 5.88 2.97 -0.24
N ALA A 64 6.62 2.01 0.32
CA ALA A 64 7.24 2.13 1.64
C ALA A 64 8.06 3.43 1.85
N PRO A 65 8.93 3.86 0.91
CA PRO A 65 9.64 5.14 1.02
C PRO A 65 8.74 6.37 1.15
N LEU A 66 7.52 6.33 0.57
CA LEU A 66 6.56 7.43 0.67
C LEU A 66 6.01 7.59 2.09
N PHE A 67 5.87 6.49 2.83
CA PHE A 67 5.39 6.47 4.21
C PHE A 67 6.52 6.65 5.24
N ALA A 68 7.79 6.56 4.83
CA ALA A 68 8.96 6.68 5.72
C ALA A 68 9.17 8.08 6.31
N ARG A 69 8.47 9.11 5.83
CA ARG A 69 8.64 10.51 6.25
C ARG A 69 7.67 10.95 7.36
N ASN A 70 7.22 10.02 8.21
CA ASN A 70 6.23 10.28 9.28
C ASN A 70 4.95 11.01 8.82
N THR A 71 4.62 10.91 7.53
CA THR A 71 3.49 11.59 6.91
C THR A 71 2.82 10.64 5.94
N LEU A 72 1.49 10.67 5.93
CA LEU A 72 0.74 9.95 4.91
C LEU A 72 1.01 10.60 3.55
N PRO A 73 1.38 9.82 2.53
CA PRO A 73 1.50 10.37 1.19
C PRO A 73 0.14 10.83 0.68
N THR A 74 0.17 11.78 -0.25
CA THR A 74 -1.02 12.17 -1.01
C THR A 74 -1.45 11.05 -1.94
N ALA A 75 -2.73 11.01 -2.31
CA ALA A 75 -3.25 10.05 -3.29
C ALA A 75 -2.49 10.14 -4.63
N THR A 76 -2.08 11.34 -5.02
CA THR A 76 -1.27 11.58 -6.21
C THR A 76 0.12 10.93 -6.10
N GLN A 77 0.82 11.10 -4.98
CA GLN A 77 2.13 10.46 -4.77
C GLN A 77 2.03 8.93 -4.82
N LEU A 78 1.01 8.37 -4.18
CA LEU A 78 0.77 6.92 -4.19
C LEU A 78 0.43 6.41 -5.60
N SER A 79 -0.42 7.13 -6.33
CA SER A 79 -0.80 6.79 -7.71
C SER A 79 0.39 6.86 -8.66
N ILE A 80 1.28 7.86 -8.51
CA ILE A 80 2.49 7.97 -9.30
C ILE A 80 3.41 6.77 -9.06
N ALA A 81 3.63 6.40 -7.79
CA ALA A 81 4.44 5.23 -7.45
C ALA A 81 3.84 3.94 -8.01
N TRP A 82 2.52 3.77 -7.94
CA TRP A 82 1.83 2.62 -8.51
C TRP A 82 1.96 2.58 -10.04
N CYS A 83 1.69 3.70 -10.72
CA CYS A 83 1.86 3.79 -12.18
C CYS A 83 3.31 3.57 -12.63
N ASN A 84 4.31 3.86 -11.79
CA ASN A 84 5.72 3.63 -12.12
C ASN A 84 6.08 2.14 -12.21
N GLN A 85 5.29 1.24 -11.61
CA GLN A 85 5.50 -0.22 -11.73
C GLN A 85 5.27 -0.74 -13.15
N PHE A 86 4.46 -0.05 -13.96
CA PHE A 86 4.11 -0.47 -15.32
C PHE A 86 5.18 -0.13 -16.39
N GLY A 87 6.34 0.41 -15.99
CA GLY A 87 7.44 0.73 -16.90
C GLY A 87 7.39 2.14 -17.49
N ARG A 88 8.57 2.62 -17.90
CA ARG A 88 8.88 4.05 -18.11
C ARG A 88 8.27 4.66 -19.38
N GLY A 89 7.54 5.74 -19.19
CA GLY A 89 7.26 6.75 -20.23
C GLY A 89 6.09 7.65 -19.84
N MET A 90 6.24 8.98 -19.97
CA MET A 90 5.10 9.92 -19.96
C MET A 90 4.31 9.76 -21.26
N SER A 91 3.67 8.60 -21.45
CA SER A 91 2.73 8.40 -22.54
C SER A 91 1.33 8.79 -22.09
N ALA A 92 0.45 9.18 -23.02
CA ALA A 92 -0.96 9.44 -22.74
C ALA A 92 -1.65 8.28 -21.99
N LYS A 93 -1.14 7.06 -22.14
CA LYS A 93 -1.55 5.88 -21.39
C LYS A 93 -1.35 6.03 -19.89
N LYS A 94 -0.23 6.63 -19.45
CA LYS A 94 0.05 6.88 -18.03
C LYS A 94 -0.93 7.89 -17.41
N ALA A 95 -1.36 8.90 -18.17
CA ALA A 95 -2.36 9.86 -17.70
C ALA A 95 -3.74 9.19 -17.54
N ALA A 96 -4.16 8.39 -18.54
CA ALA A 96 -5.40 7.63 -18.47
C ALA A 96 -5.38 6.56 -17.35
N ASP A 97 -4.23 5.93 -17.11
CA ASP A 97 -4.06 4.98 -16.01
C ASP A 97 -4.08 5.71 -14.66
N MET A 98 -3.47 6.90 -14.56
CA MET A 98 -3.54 7.76 -13.37
C MET A 98 -4.97 8.16 -13.02
N GLU A 99 -5.80 8.54 -14.00
CA GLU A 99 -7.22 8.87 -13.76
C GLU A 99 -7.99 7.69 -13.15
N LYS A 100 -7.65 6.46 -13.54
CA LYS A 100 -8.27 5.24 -13.02
C LYS A 100 -7.77 4.88 -11.62
N VAL A 101 -6.46 5.00 -11.36
CA VAL A 101 -5.88 4.58 -10.07
C VAL A 101 -6.02 5.63 -8.98
N LEU A 102 -6.14 6.92 -9.32
CA LEU A 102 -6.24 8.00 -8.34
C LEU A 102 -7.41 7.86 -7.34
N PRO A 103 -8.65 7.56 -7.76
CA PRO A 103 -9.75 7.33 -6.80
C PRO A 103 -9.48 6.11 -5.91
N ILE A 104 -8.82 5.08 -6.44
CA ILE A 104 -8.49 3.85 -5.71
C ILE A 104 -7.39 4.09 -4.67
N ALA A 105 -6.33 4.82 -5.04
CA ALA A 105 -5.30 5.28 -4.13
C ALA A 105 -5.87 6.15 -3.00
N LYS A 106 -6.82 7.04 -3.32
CA LYS A 106 -7.54 7.84 -2.32
C LYS A 106 -8.35 6.96 -1.36
N ALA A 107 -9.05 5.96 -1.87
CA ALA A 107 -9.79 5.01 -1.05
C ALA A 107 -8.86 4.22 -0.12
N PHE A 108 -7.73 3.74 -0.62
CA PHE A 108 -6.73 3.06 0.20
C PHE A 108 -6.19 3.96 1.32
N LEU A 109 -5.79 5.19 1.02
CA LEU A 109 -5.29 6.13 2.04
C LEU A 109 -6.35 6.47 3.09
N ALA A 110 -7.63 6.54 2.71
CA ALA A 110 -8.72 6.71 3.67
C ALA A 110 -8.84 5.48 4.61
N MET A 111 -8.62 4.27 4.11
CA MET A 111 -8.56 3.06 4.94
C MET A 111 -7.36 3.09 5.90
N VAL A 112 -6.18 3.52 5.43
CA VAL A 112 -5.00 3.69 6.29
C VAL A 112 -5.27 4.70 7.40
N GLN A 113 -5.84 5.87 7.06
CA GLN A 113 -6.20 6.90 8.04
C GLN A 113 -7.19 6.40 9.10
N ARG A 114 -8.17 5.58 8.70
CA ARG A 114 -9.11 4.96 9.63
C ARG A 114 -8.39 3.97 10.56
N ALA A 115 -7.53 3.12 10.00
CA ALA A 115 -6.78 2.12 10.77
C ALA A 115 -5.76 2.73 11.74
N MET A 116 -5.30 3.96 11.50
CA MET A 116 -4.45 4.70 12.44
C MET A 116 -5.19 5.27 13.66
N LYS A 117 -6.52 5.43 13.55
CA LYS A 117 -7.37 5.98 14.62
C LYS A 117 -8.04 4.90 15.47
N SER A 118 -7.90 3.64 15.07
CA SER A 118 -8.40 2.45 15.77
C SER A 118 -7.37 1.93 16.76
#